data_AF-A0A2N9MWA7-F1
#
_entry.id   AF-A0A2N9MWA7-F1
#
_cell.length_a   1.000
_cell.length_b   1.000
_cell.length_c   1.000
_cell.angle_alpha   90.00
_cell.angle_beta   90.00
_cell.angle_gamma   90.00
#
_symmetry.space_group_name_H-M   'P 1'
#
loop_
_entity.id
_entity.type
_entity.pdbx_description
1 polymer ?
#
loop_
_entity_poly.entity_id
_entity_poly.type
_entity_poly.pdbx_seq_one_letter_code
_entity_poly.pdbx_strand_id
1 'polypeptide(L)'
;MTPQSPPERIDHAALLRHFQSMNASNVSSAISLMLTLSTARAAYGVNIITSAKAPIDTTSVSLLLGGILILFVAIIFGLLVLLNRIDDVRLTIEGIVKMRDNPGSITDPKEIAEVVEFKEKADRTNKRTSTLLKCQSISFAFGFLLLTGAVITVHFKVLFP
;
A
#
# COMPACT_ATOMS: atom_id res chain seq x y z
N MET A 1 11.28 29.82 47.04
CA MET A 1 11.44 30.05 45.59
C MET A 1 11.77 28.69 44.97
N THR A 2 10.76 28.03 44.41
CA THR A 2 10.93 26.77 43.69
C THR A 2 11.63 27.06 42.36
N PRO A 3 12.67 26.31 41.97
CA PRO A 3 13.33 26.52 40.69
C PRO A 3 12.34 26.21 39.56
N GLN A 4 12.12 27.19 38.68
CA GLN A 4 11.40 26.97 37.42
C GLN A 4 12.18 25.93 36.62
N SER A 5 11.55 24.79 36.36
CA SER A 5 12.03 23.81 35.40
C SER A 5 12.25 24.51 34.05
N PRO A 6 13.36 24.24 33.34
CA PRO A 6 13.59 24.83 32.03
C PRO A 6 12.42 24.49 31.09
N PRO A 7 12.06 25.37 30.15
CA PRO A 7 10.99 25.11 29.21
C PRO A 7 11.30 23.81 28.47
N GLU A 8 10.38 22.86 28.57
CA GLU A 8 10.41 21.54 27.94
C GLU A 8 10.63 21.77 26.44
N ARG A 9 11.89 21.64 25.99
CA ARG A 9 12.21 21.70 24.57
C ARG A 9 11.50 20.51 23.95
N ILE A 10 10.37 20.77 23.28
CA ILE A 10 9.68 19.79 22.46
C ILE A 10 10.75 19.21 21.54
N ASP A 11 11.11 17.96 21.77
CA ASP A 11 12.09 17.27 20.96
C ASP A 11 11.45 16.99 19.60
N HIS A 12 11.54 17.99 18.71
CA HIS A 12 10.94 17.95 17.39
C HIS A 12 11.42 16.73 16.60
N ALA A 13 12.61 16.20 16.90
CA ALA A 13 13.10 14.96 16.30
C ALA A 13 12.33 13.72 16.80
N ALA A 14 12.00 13.66 18.09
CA ALA A 14 11.15 12.60 18.65
C ALA A 14 9.72 12.67 18.08
N LEU A 15 9.17 13.87 17.95
CA LEU A 15 7.84 14.08 17.35
C LEU A 15 7.80 13.64 15.88
N LEU A 16 8.82 14.00 15.09
CA LEU A 16 8.94 13.60 13.68
C LEU A 16 9.08 12.08 13.53
N ARG A 17 9.88 11.41 14.37
CA ARG A 17 10.00 9.94 14.39
C ARG A 17 8.67 9.26 14.71
N HIS A 18 7.91 9.82 15.64
CA HIS A 18 6.59 9.31 16.00
C HIS A 18 5.59 9.43 14.84
N PHE A 19 5.54 10.58 14.16
CA PHE A 19 4.69 10.74 12.98
C PHE A 19 5.10 9.82 11.82
N GLN A 20 6.39 9.63 11.60
CA GLN A 20 6.90 8.71 10.58
C GLN A 20 6.52 7.26 10.89
N SER A 21 6.64 6.81 12.14
CA SER A 21 6.27 5.45 12.52
C SER A 21 4.76 5.23 12.45
N MET A 22 3.95 6.21 12.87
CA MET A 22 2.50 6.17 12.71
C MET A 22 2.08 6.12 11.24
N ASN A 23 2.64 6.99 10.41
CA ASN A 23 2.32 7.01 8.98
C ASN A 23 2.76 5.70 8.31
N ALA A 24 3.91 5.15 8.73
CA ALA A 24 4.34 3.86 8.25
C ALA A 24 3.33 2.76 8.62
N SER A 25 2.96 2.67 9.89
CA SER A 25 1.95 1.70 10.36
C SER A 25 0.63 1.83 9.58
N ASN A 26 0.10 3.05 9.45
CA ASN A 26 -1.16 3.32 8.76
C ASN A 26 -1.15 2.89 7.30
N VAL A 27 -0.06 3.17 6.57
CA VAL A 27 0.07 2.71 5.17
C VAL A 27 0.08 1.18 5.12
N SER A 28 0.61 0.48 6.15
CA SER A 28 0.74 -0.99 6.12
C SER A 28 -0.61 -1.62 6.37
N SER A 29 -1.34 -1.08 7.35
CA SER A 29 -2.73 -1.44 7.59
C SER A 29 -3.60 -1.20 6.36
N ALA A 30 -3.41 -0.08 5.65
CA ALA A 30 -4.14 0.21 4.42
C ALA A 30 -3.87 -0.80 3.29
N ILE A 31 -2.60 -1.16 3.05
CA ILE A 31 -2.22 -2.17 2.05
C ILE A 31 -2.83 -3.53 2.40
N SER A 32 -2.70 -3.96 3.65
CA SER A 32 -3.24 -5.24 4.12
C SER A 32 -4.76 -5.31 4.00
N LEU A 33 -5.46 -4.23 4.37
CA LEU A 33 -6.91 -4.14 4.23
C LEU A 33 -7.32 -4.19 2.75
N MET A 34 -6.66 -3.42 1.88
CA MET A 34 -6.94 -3.46 0.44
C MET A 34 -6.67 -4.84 -0.17
N LEU A 35 -5.57 -5.50 0.20
CA LEU A 35 -5.28 -6.86 -0.26
C LEU A 35 -6.37 -7.83 0.18
N THR A 36 -6.77 -7.78 1.44
CA THR A 36 -7.80 -8.66 1.99
C THR A 36 -9.13 -8.46 1.26
N LEU A 37 -9.56 -7.20 1.08
CA LEU A 37 -10.79 -6.89 0.36
C LEU A 37 -10.72 -7.28 -1.12
N SER A 38 -9.57 -7.08 -1.77
CA SER A 38 -9.37 -7.45 -3.19
C SER A 38 -9.49 -8.96 -3.37
N THR A 39 -8.81 -9.73 -2.53
CA THR A 39 -8.85 -11.20 -2.54
C THR A 39 -10.26 -11.73 -2.25
N ALA A 40 -10.92 -11.19 -1.22
CA ALA A 40 -12.28 -11.60 -0.87
C ALA A 40 -13.27 -11.35 -2.02
N ARG A 41 -13.18 -10.19 -2.68
CA ARG A 41 -14.03 -9.85 -3.83
C ARG A 41 -13.74 -10.69 -5.06
N ALA A 42 -12.46 -10.93 -5.35
CA ALA A 42 -12.07 -11.82 -6.45
C ALA A 42 -12.60 -13.23 -6.23
N ALA A 43 -12.45 -13.77 -5.01
CA ALA A 43 -13.00 -15.07 -4.62
C ALA A 43 -14.52 -15.13 -4.75
N TYR A 44 -15.23 -14.08 -4.32
CA TYR A 44 -16.67 -13.96 -4.49
C TYR A 44 -17.09 -13.96 -5.97
N GLY A 45 -16.39 -13.20 -6.82
CA GLY A 45 -16.62 -13.19 -8.27
C GLY A 45 -16.44 -14.58 -8.89
N VAL A 46 -15.33 -15.27 -8.56
CA VAL A 46 -15.09 -16.65 -9.01
C VAL A 46 -16.22 -17.57 -8.55
N ASN A 47 -16.68 -17.44 -7.31
CA ASN A 47 -17.76 -18.26 -6.78
C ASN A 47 -19.08 -18.08 -7.54
N ILE A 48 -19.38 -16.87 -8.02
CA ILE A 48 -20.55 -16.62 -8.87
C ILE A 48 -20.44 -17.39 -10.19
N ILE A 49 -19.27 -17.36 -10.83
CA ILE A 49 -19.03 -18.10 -12.08
C ILE A 49 -19.21 -19.60 -11.87
N THR A 50 -18.59 -20.16 -10.83
CA THR A 50 -18.59 -21.61 -10.58
C THR A 50 -19.95 -22.12 -10.12
N SER A 51 -20.74 -21.29 -9.45
CA SER A 51 -22.06 -21.66 -8.89
C SER A 51 -23.22 -21.34 -9.84
N ALA A 52 -22.96 -20.77 -11.01
CA ALA A 52 -24.00 -20.41 -11.97
C ALA A 52 -24.68 -21.66 -12.55
N LYS A 53 -25.97 -21.82 -12.27
CA LYS A 53 -26.79 -22.94 -12.79
C LYS A 53 -27.41 -22.65 -14.15
N ALA A 54 -27.44 -21.39 -14.57
CA ALA A 54 -28.01 -20.92 -15.82
C ALA A 54 -26.92 -20.25 -16.67
N PRO A 55 -27.02 -20.30 -18.01
CA PRO A 55 -26.07 -19.63 -18.88
C PRO A 55 -26.10 -18.12 -18.59
N ILE A 56 -24.98 -17.60 -18.09
CA ILE A 56 -24.78 -16.17 -17.92
C ILE A 56 -24.54 -15.58 -19.32
N ASP A 57 -25.27 -14.51 -19.64
CA ASP A 57 -25.05 -13.67 -20.82
C ASP A 57 -23.56 -13.32 -20.98
N THR A 58 -23.05 -13.44 -22.20
CA THR A 58 -21.68 -13.10 -22.59
C THR A 58 -21.23 -11.74 -22.06
N THR A 59 -22.10 -10.73 -22.10
CA THR A 59 -21.82 -9.35 -21.61
C THR A 59 -21.55 -9.33 -20.11
N SER A 60 -22.40 -10.01 -19.33
CA SER A 60 -22.24 -10.12 -17.87
C SER A 60 -21.01 -10.94 -17.51
N VAL A 61 -20.71 -12.02 -18.25
CA VAL A 61 -19.49 -12.81 -18.08
C VAL A 61 -18.24 -11.97 -18.36
N SER A 62 -18.22 -11.20 -19.46
CA SER A 62 -17.09 -10.33 -19.80
C SER A 62 -16.84 -9.24 -18.76
N LEU A 63 -17.90 -8.61 -18.24
CA LEU A 63 -17.79 -7.63 -17.15
C LEU A 63 -17.26 -8.27 -15.87
N LEU A 64 -17.75 -9.46 -15.53
CA LEU A 64 -17.37 -10.17 -14.32
C LEU A 64 -15.91 -10.65 -14.39
N LEU A 65 -15.50 -11.26 -15.50
CA LEU A 65 -14.10 -11.64 -15.74
C LEU A 65 -13.17 -10.43 -15.78
N GLY A 66 -13.58 -9.34 -16.44
CA GLY A 66 -12.82 -8.09 -16.47
C GLY A 66 -12.60 -7.53 -15.07
N GLY A 67 -13.65 -7.48 -14.25
CA GLY A 67 -13.57 -7.06 -12.85
C GLY A 67 -12.63 -7.95 -12.03
N ILE A 68 -12.72 -9.27 -12.17
CA ILE A 68 -11.82 -10.23 -11.50
C ILE A 68 -10.36 -9.99 -11.92
N LEU A 69 -10.09 -9.88 -13.22
CA LEU A 69 -8.72 -9.64 -13.73
C LEU A 69 -8.12 -8.35 -13.18
N ILE A 70 -8.91 -7.28 -13.12
CA ILE A 70 -8.46 -6.00 -12.55
C ILE A 70 -8.21 -6.12 -11.04
N LEU A 71 -9.01 -6.90 -10.31
CA LEU A 71 -8.77 -7.19 -8.90
C LEU A 71 -7.48 -8.02 -8.70
N PHE A 72 -7.17 -8.97 -9.59
CA PHE A 72 -5.88 -9.67 -9.57
C PHE A 72 -4.70 -8.71 -9.78
N VAL A 73 -4.84 -7.75 -10.71
CA VAL A 73 -3.83 -6.69 -10.89
C VAL A 73 -3.67 -5.84 -9.62
N ALA A 74 -4.77 -5.49 -8.95
CA ALA A 74 -4.72 -4.79 -7.66
C ALA A 74 -3.99 -5.60 -6.58
N ILE A 75 -4.22 -6.92 -6.53
CA ILE A 75 -3.52 -7.83 -5.60
C ILE A 75 -2.02 -7.84 -5.91
N ILE A 76 -1.63 -7.98 -7.18
CA ILE A 76 -0.21 -7.96 -7.60
C ILE A 76 0.44 -6.64 -7.17
N PHE A 77 -0.21 -5.50 -7.42
CA PHE A 77 0.32 -4.21 -6.96
C PHE A 77 0.45 -4.17 -5.44
N GLY A 78 -0.54 -4.64 -4.68
CA GLY A 78 -0.44 -4.69 -3.23
C GLY A 78 0.71 -5.55 -2.72
N LEU A 79 0.97 -6.69 -3.35
CA LEU A 79 2.13 -7.54 -3.04
C LEU A 79 3.45 -6.83 -3.36
N LEU A 80 3.55 -6.15 -4.50
CA LEU A 80 4.73 -5.36 -4.86
C LEU A 80 4.99 -4.20 -3.90
N VAL A 81 3.93 -3.53 -3.42
CA VAL A 81 4.05 -2.50 -2.38
C VAL A 81 4.58 -3.11 -1.09
N LEU A 82 4.06 -4.27 -0.69
CA LEU A 82 4.53 -5.00 0.51
C LEU A 82 6.02 -5.36 0.42
N LEU A 83 6.46 -5.88 -0.73
CA LEU A 83 7.87 -6.21 -0.95
C LEU A 83 8.77 -4.96 -0.91
N ASN A 84 8.40 -3.90 -1.64
CA ASN A 84 9.14 -2.63 -1.60
C ASN A 84 9.19 -2.03 -0.20
N ARG A 85 8.17 -2.29 0.61
CA ARG A 85 8.13 -1.82 1.98
C ARG A 85 9.06 -2.59 2.91
N ILE A 86 9.22 -3.89 2.71
CA ILE A 86 10.21 -4.67 3.45
C ILE A 86 11.61 -4.09 3.18
N ASP A 87 11.90 -3.73 1.92
CA ASP A 87 13.15 -3.07 1.54
C ASP A 87 13.29 -1.68 2.18
N ASP A 88 12.21 -0.90 2.25
CA ASP A 88 12.18 0.42 2.89
C ASP A 88 12.43 0.35 4.40
N VAL A 89 11.87 -0.65 5.10
CA VAL A 89 12.13 -0.90 6.51
C VAL A 89 13.60 -1.27 6.72
N ARG A 90 14.15 -2.14 5.86
CA ARG A 90 15.56 -2.52 5.93
C ARG A 90 16.49 -1.33 5.73
N LEU A 91 16.23 -0.50 4.72
CA LEU A 91 16.96 0.75 4.48
C LEU A 91 16.86 1.66 5.71
N THR A 92 15.66 1.86 6.26
CA THR A 92 15.45 2.71 7.44
C THR A 92 16.27 2.22 8.64
N ILE A 93 16.34 0.91 8.88
CA ILE A 93 17.17 0.32 9.94
C ILE A 93 18.66 0.61 9.68
N GLU A 94 19.15 0.37 8.46
CA GLU A 94 20.54 0.66 8.08
C GLU A 94 20.88 2.15 8.29
N GLY A 95 19.96 3.06 7.95
CA GLY A 95 20.11 4.50 8.18
C GLY A 95 20.15 4.89 9.66
N ILE A 96 19.31 4.25 10.50
CA ILE A 96 19.32 4.47 11.96
C ILE A 96 20.63 3.97 12.59
N VAL A 97 21.12 2.80 12.17
CA VAL A 97 22.40 2.25 12.66
C VAL A 97 23.56 3.18 12.28
N LYS A 98 23.62 3.62 11.01
CA LYS A 98 24.66 4.58 10.57
C LYS A 98 24.61 5.89 11.35
N MET A 99 23.43 6.45 11.63
CA MET A 99 23.29 7.67 12.43
C MET A 99 23.63 7.48 13.92
N ARG A 100 23.38 6.29 14.47
CA ARG A 100 23.75 5.97 15.85
C ARG A 100 25.26 5.84 16.01
N ASP A 101 25.91 5.17 15.06
CA ASP A 101 27.33 4.85 15.13
C ASP A 101 28.19 6.07 14.77
N ASN A 102 27.65 7.04 14.01
CA ASN A 102 28.27 8.33 13.68
C ASN A 102 27.37 9.53 14.09
N PRO A 103 27.32 9.89 15.38
CA PRO A 103 26.44 10.95 15.89
C PRO A 103 26.94 12.39 15.61
N GLY A 104 28.15 12.54 15.06
CA GLY A 104 28.76 13.84 14.74
C GLY A 104 28.39 14.36 13.34
N SER A 105 28.75 15.62 13.05
CA SER A 105 28.67 16.14 11.68
C SER A 105 29.66 15.39 10.79
N ILE A 106 29.15 14.66 9.81
CA ILE A 106 29.96 13.96 8.81
C ILE A 106 30.72 15.01 7.99
N THR A 107 32.03 15.09 8.19
CA THR A 107 32.93 16.01 7.47
C THR A 107 33.77 15.34 6.39
N ASP A 108 33.82 14.00 6.36
CA ASP A 108 34.55 13.26 5.32
C ASP A 108 33.75 13.27 3.99
N PRO A 109 34.33 13.76 2.89
CA PRO A 109 33.69 13.73 1.56
C PRO A 109 33.19 12.35 1.13
N LYS A 110 33.84 11.26 1.54
CA LYS A 110 33.42 9.89 1.19
C LYS A 110 32.16 9.47 1.92
N GLU A 111 32.07 9.76 3.22
CA GLU A 111 30.87 9.47 4.01
C GLU A 111 29.69 10.33 3.58
N ILE A 112 29.93 11.59 3.19
CA ILE A 112 28.90 12.46 2.60
C ILE A 112 28.35 11.82 1.31
N ALA A 113 29.22 11.32 0.43
CA ALA A 113 28.79 10.65 -0.80
C ALA A 113 27.93 9.41 -0.53
N GLU A 114 28.30 8.58 0.45
CA GLU A 114 27.49 7.43 0.86
C GLU A 114 26.10 7.83 1.39
N VAL A 115 26.02 8.90 2.19
CA VAL A 115 24.74 9.39 2.73
C VAL A 115 23.85 9.94 1.62
N VAL A 116 24.43 10.63 0.63
CA VAL A 116 23.70 11.12 -0.54
C VAL A 116 23.17 9.95 -1.37
N GLU A 117 24.00 8.94 -1.67
CA GLU A 117 23.57 7.75 -2.42
C GLU A 117 22.46 6.99 -1.68
N PHE A 118 22.61 6.85 -0.36
CA PHE A 118 21.60 6.24 0.49
C PHE A 118 20.26 7.00 0.45
N LYS A 119 20.30 8.33 0.52
CA LYS A 119 19.12 9.19 0.40
C LYS A 119 18.44 9.04 -0.97
N GLU A 120 19.22 9.05 -2.06
CA GLU A 120 18.67 8.83 -3.40
C GLU A 120 18.01 7.46 -3.57
N LYS A 121 18.56 6.42 -2.93
CA LYS A 121 17.97 5.09 -2.91
C LYS A 121 16.65 5.09 -2.15
N ALA A 122 16.60 5.71 -0.96
CA ALA A 122 15.38 5.84 -0.17
C ALA A 122 14.29 6.63 -0.91
N ASP A 123 14.64 7.77 -1.53
CA ASP A 123 13.69 8.60 -2.29
C ASP A 123 13.11 7.84 -3.50
N ARG A 124 13.95 7.05 -4.20
CA ARG A 124 13.49 6.19 -5.30
C ARG A 124 12.52 5.12 -4.83
N THR A 125 12.82 4.45 -3.71
CA THR A 125 11.94 3.44 -3.12
C THR A 125 10.60 4.06 -2.70
N ASN A 126 10.63 5.19 -2.01
CA ASN A 126 9.42 5.90 -1.58
C ASN A 126 8.54 6.33 -2.77
N LYS A 127 9.14 6.87 -3.85
CA LYS A 127 8.41 7.25 -5.07
C LYS A 127 7.75 6.04 -5.74
N ARG A 128 8.45 4.90 -5.79
CA ARG A 128 7.89 3.64 -6.31
C ARG A 128 6.72 3.15 -5.46
N THR A 129 6.88 3.11 -4.14
CA THR A 129 5.84 2.72 -3.18
C THR A 129 4.60 3.59 -3.33
N SER A 130 4.75 4.92 -3.40
CA SER A 130 3.63 5.84 -3.60
C SER A 130 2.91 5.60 -4.94
N THR A 131 3.66 5.36 -6.01
CA THR A 131 3.09 5.10 -7.33
C THR A 131 2.30 3.78 -7.33
N LEU A 132 2.88 2.71 -6.79
CA LEU A 132 2.23 1.41 -6.72
C LEU A 132 1.00 1.44 -5.81
N LEU A 133 1.02 2.17 -4.70
CA LEU A 133 -0.14 2.34 -3.82
C LEU A 133 -1.30 3.03 -4.56
N LYS A 134 -1.01 4.06 -5.37
CA LYS A 134 -2.02 4.72 -6.22
C LYS A 134 -2.57 3.76 -7.26
N CYS A 135 -1.71 3.00 -7.94
CA CYS A 135 -2.12 2.00 -8.92
C CYS A 135 -2.99 0.90 -8.28
N GLN A 136 -2.61 0.38 -7.11
CA GLN A 136 -3.41 -0.57 -6.34
C GLN A 136 -4.79 -0.01 -6.01
N SER A 137 -4.84 1.23 -5.49
CA SER A 137 -6.08 1.89 -5.09
C SER A 137 -7.03 2.10 -6.26
N ILE A 138 -6.51 2.59 -7.40
CA ILE A 138 -7.29 2.82 -8.62
C ILE A 138 -7.80 1.50 -9.19
N SER A 139 -6.91 0.50 -9.29
CA SER A 139 -7.27 -0.83 -9.80
C SER A 139 -8.33 -1.49 -8.92
N PHE A 140 -8.19 -1.39 -7.58
CA PHE A 140 -9.18 -1.89 -6.65
C PHE A 140 -10.54 -1.23 -6.82
N ALA A 141 -10.58 0.10 -6.90
CA ALA A 141 -11.83 0.84 -7.09
C ALA A 141 -12.52 0.48 -8.41
N PHE A 142 -11.76 0.40 -9.50
CA PHE A 142 -12.29 0.06 -10.81
C PHE A 142 -12.76 -1.40 -10.89
N GLY A 143 -11.96 -2.34 -10.37
CA GLY A 143 -12.32 -3.75 -10.29
C GLY A 143 -13.56 -3.98 -9.41
N PHE A 144 -13.70 -3.23 -8.32
CA PHE A 144 -14.89 -3.26 -7.48
C PHE A 144 -16.14 -2.80 -8.23
N LEU A 145 -16.09 -1.63 -8.88
CA LEU A 145 -17.25 -1.09 -9.60
C LEU A 145 -17.71 -2.02 -10.73
N LEU A 146 -16.76 -2.61 -11.46
CA LEU A 146 -17.07 -3.60 -12.50
C LEU A 146 -17.72 -4.85 -11.91
N LEU A 147 -17.16 -5.39 -10.82
CA LEU A 147 -17.72 -6.58 -10.18
C LEU A 147 -19.14 -6.30 -9.64
N THR A 148 -19.35 -5.14 -9.01
CA THR A 148 -20.66 -4.72 -8.51
C THR A 148 -21.66 -4.57 -9.66
N GLY A 149 -21.29 -3.90 -10.76
CA GLY A 149 -22.14 -3.78 -11.94
C GLY A 149 -22.50 -5.13 -12.55
N ALA A 150 -21.53 -6.05 -12.63
CA ALA A 150 -21.76 -7.40 -13.11
C ALA A 150 -22.73 -8.17 -12.21
N VAL A 151 -22.55 -8.12 -10.89
CA VAL A 151 -23.43 -8.77 -9.90
C VAL A 151 -24.86 -8.23 -10.01
N ILE A 152 -25.03 -6.90 -10.10
CA ILE A 152 -26.34 -6.27 -10.27
C ILE A 152 -27.00 -6.78 -11.56
N THR A 153 -26.26 -6.79 -12.68
CA THR A 153 -26.80 -7.22 -13.97
C THR A 153 -27.21 -8.69 -13.95
N VAL A 154 -26.40 -9.56 -13.35
CA VAL A 154 -26.70 -10.99 -13.20
C VAL A 154 -27.93 -11.19 -12.33
N HIS A 155 -28.00 -10.56 -11.15
CA HIS A 155 -29.14 -10.73 -10.25
C HIS A 155 -30.43 -10.09 -10.77
N PHE A 156 -30.36 -8.92 -11.41
CA PHE A 156 -31.52 -8.24 -11.96
C PHE A 156 -32.18 -9.09 -13.05
N LYS A 157 -31.39 -9.71 -13.94
CA LYS A 157 -31.92 -10.64 -14.96
C LYS A 157 -32.47 -11.94 -14.38
N VAL A 158 -31.96 -12.41 -13.25
CA VAL A 158 -32.52 -13.58 -12.56
C VAL A 158 -33.85 -13.26 -11.87
N LEU A 159 -34.01 -12.04 -11.33
CA LEU A 159 -35.25 -11.60 -10.66
C LEU A 159 -36.34 -11.13 -11.64
N PHE A 160 -35.95 -10.53 -12.77
CA PHE A 160 -36.83 -10.00 -13.82
C PHE A 160 -36.47 -10.65 -15.17
N PRO A 161 -36.90 -11.90 -15.42
CA PRO A 161 -36.61 -12.62 -16.66
C PRO A 161 -37.30 -12.03 -17.89
#